data_AF-A0A817XYA1-F1
#
_entry.id   AF-A0A817XYA1-F1
#
_cell.length_a   1.000
_cell.length_b   1.000
_cell.length_c   1.000
_cell.angle_alpha   90.00
_cell.angle_beta   90.00
_cell.angle_gamma   90.00
#
_symmetry.space_group_name_H-M   'P 1'
#
loop_
_entity.id
_entity.type
_entity.pdbx_description
1 polymer ?
#
loop_
_entity_poly.entity_id
_entity_poly.type
_entity_poly.pdbx_seq_one_letter_code
_entity_poly.pdbx_strand_id
1 'polypeptide(L)'
;MELTLEILRGIPAATHAQLRAKMIESCRLAWKDNIVEQKKIDEFEQTYRSKDVIKWYTKDSFLYRLWNRSFRTNDIDQITNFSPYTIDLNDQ
;
A
#
# COMPACT_ATOMS: atom_id res chain seq x y z
N MET A 1 1.56 -5.22 16.52
CA MET A 1 1.98 -3.96 15.88
C MET A 1 3.49 -3.73 16.01
N GLU A 2 4.16 -4.20 17.06
CA GLU A 2 5.64 -4.20 17.13
C GLU A 2 6.30 -5.22 16.19
N LEU A 3 5.70 -6.41 16.04
CA LEU A 3 6.25 -7.50 15.21
C LEU A 3 6.44 -7.13 13.73
N THR A 4 5.57 -6.27 13.18
CA THR A 4 5.65 -5.80 11.79
C THR A 4 6.82 -4.85 11.55
N LEU A 5 7.21 -4.06 12.55
CA LEU A 5 8.32 -3.12 12.45
C LEU A 5 9.68 -3.82 12.51
N GLU A 6 9.81 -4.88 13.30
CA GLU A 6 11.04 -5.69 13.38
C GLU A 6 11.32 -6.47 12.09
N ILE A 7 10.28 -7.05 11.48
CA ILE A 7 10.40 -7.74 10.18
C ILE A 7 10.85 -6.77 9.08
N LEU A 8 10.35 -5.52 9.09
CA LEU A 8 10.75 -4.48 8.14
C LEU A 8 12.21 -4.02 8.30
N ARG A 9 12.73 -3.99 9.53
CA ARG A 9 14.12 -3.56 9.83
C ARG A 9 15.18 -4.60 9.45
N GLY A 10 14.80 -5.87 9.24
CA GLY A 10 15.71 -6.96 8.87
C GLY A 10 15.93 -7.17 7.37
N ILE A 11 15.21 -6.45 6.50
CA ILE A 11 15.35 -6.56 5.03
C ILE A 11 16.45 -5.58 4.56
N PRO A 12 17.52 -6.03 3.87
CA PRO A 12 18.50 -5.12 3.27
C PRO A 12 17.83 -4.18 2.25
N ALA A 13 18.32 -2.94 2.22
CA ALA A 13 17.63 -1.68 1.94
C ALA A 13 16.84 -1.54 0.62
N ALA A 14 15.69 -2.21 0.49
CA ALA A 14 14.67 -1.71 -0.42
C ALA A 14 14.24 -0.33 0.06
N THR A 15 14.56 0.70 -0.72
CA THR A 15 14.15 2.08 -0.41
C THR A 15 12.63 2.16 -0.34
N HIS A 16 12.12 3.14 0.41
CA HIS A 16 10.68 3.39 0.47
C HIS A 16 10.04 3.51 -0.91
N ALA A 17 10.77 4.08 -1.88
CA ALA A 17 10.34 4.18 -3.28
C ALA A 17 10.22 2.81 -3.98
N GLN A 18 11.17 1.90 -3.77
CA GLN A 18 11.11 0.55 -4.34
C GLN A 18 9.97 -0.26 -3.73
N LEU A 19 9.76 -0.16 -2.42
CA LEU A 19 8.63 -0.79 -1.75
C LEU A 19 7.30 -0.25 -2.27
N ARG A 20 7.20 1.07 -2.47
CA ARG A 20 6.01 1.72 -3.04
C ARG A 20 5.73 1.23 -4.46
N ALA A 21 6.75 1.13 -5.31
CA ALA A 21 6.59 0.61 -6.68
C ALA A 21 6.06 -0.83 -6.67
N LYS A 22 6.61 -1.70 -5.81
CA LYS A 22 6.12 -3.08 -5.64
C LYS A 22 4.67 -3.14 -5.15
N MET A 23 4.31 -2.28 -4.20
CA MET A 23 2.93 -2.17 -3.70
C MET A 23 1.95 -1.77 -4.81
N ILE A 24 2.31 -0.77 -5.62
CA ILE A 24 1.50 -0.30 -6.74
C ILE A 24 1.31 -1.42 -7.77
N GLU A 25 2.37 -2.14 -8.13
CA GLU A 25 2.28 -3.25 -9.08
C GLU A 25 1.36 -4.37 -8.55
N SER A 26 1.46 -4.69 -7.26
CA SER A 26 0.55 -5.64 -6.62
C SER A 26 -0.91 -5.20 -6.70
N CYS A 27 -1.18 -3.90 -6.52
CA CYS A 27 -2.52 -3.33 -6.69
C CYS A 27 -3.00 -3.43 -8.14
N ARG A 28 -2.14 -3.15 -9.12
CA ARG A 28 -2.46 -3.27 -10.55
C ARG A 28 -2.84 -4.70 -10.91
N LEU A 29 -2.10 -5.68 -10.42
CA LEU A 29 -2.41 -7.10 -10.65
C LEU A 29 -3.76 -7.49 -10.03
N ALA A 30 -4.04 -7.04 -8.80
CA ALA A 30 -5.28 -7.36 -8.10
C ALA A 30 -6.54 -6.76 -8.77
N TRP A 31 -6.38 -5.65 -9.51
CA TRP A 31 -7.46 -4.96 -10.21
C TRP A 31 -7.29 -4.94 -11.74
N LYS A 32 -6.55 -5.89 -12.31
CA LYS A 32 -6.15 -5.87 -13.73
C LYS A 32 -7.32 -5.69 -14.71
N ASP A 33 -8.49 -6.27 -14.38
CA ASP A 33 -9.68 -6.24 -15.22
C ASP A 33 -10.65 -5.10 -14.85
N ASN A 34 -10.31 -4.26 -13.85
CA ASN A 34 -11.15 -3.16 -13.39
C ASN A 34 -10.57 -1.80 -13.83
N ILE A 35 -11.03 -1.30 -14.97
CA ILE A 35 -10.57 -0.04 -15.57
C ILE A 35 -10.75 1.16 -14.63
N VAL A 36 -11.81 1.19 -13.83
CA VAL A 36 -12.07 2.29 -12.88
C VAL A 36 -11.01 2.32 -11.79
N GLU A 37 -10.63 1.16 -11.26
CA GLU A 37 -9.59 1.06 -10.24
C GLU A 37 -8.19 1.29 -10.82
N GLN A 38 -7.91 0.82 -12.05
CA GLN A 38 -6.65 1.15 -12.74
C GLN A 38 -6.43 2.66 -12.84
N LYS A 39 -7.46 3.43 -13.24
CA LYS A 39 -7.37 4.90 -13.29
C LYS A 39 -7.08 5.53 -11.93
N LYS A 40 -7.66 4.99 -10.85
CA LYS A 40 -7.36 5.47 -9.48
C LYS A 40 -5.95 5.12 -9.06
N ILE A 41 -5.40 3.99 -9.51
CA ILE A 41 -4.00 3.61 -9.29
C ILE A 41 -3.07 4.59 -10.03
N ASP A 42 -3.40 4.96 -11.28
CA ASP A 42 -2.64 5.98 -12.02
C ASP A 42 -2.66 7.34 -11.31
N GLU A 43 -3.82 7.78 -10.84
CA GLU A 43 -3.96 9.01 -10.04
C GLU A 43 -3.10 8.94 -8.77
N PHE A 44 -3.13 7.80 -8.06
CA PHE A 44 -2.34 7.59 -6.87
C PHE A 44 -0.85 7.65 -7.17
N GLU A 45 -0.36 6.92 -8.16
CA GLU A 45 1.06 6.88 -8.52
C GLU A 45 1.61 8.26 -8.89
N GLN A 46 0.81 9.09 -9.56
CA GLN A 46 1.22 10.44 -10.00
C GLN A 46 1.13 11.49 -8.89
N THR A 47 0.17 11.37 -7.97
CA THR A 47 -0.18 12.46 -7.04
C THR A 47 0.13 12.14 -5.58
N TYR A 48 0.35 10.88 -5.22
CA TYR A 48 0.55 10.45 -3.84
C TYR A 48 1.86 10.99 -3.24
N ARG A 49 1.73 11.61 -2.08
CA ARG A 49 2.84 12.01 -1.21
C ARG A 49 2.56 11.48 0.19
N SER A 50 3.61 11.19 0.96
CA SER A 50 3.45 10.61 2.31
C SER A 50 2.57 11.48 3.21
N LYS A 51 2.65 12.81 3.12
CA LYS A 51 1.77 13.74 3.86
C LYS A 51 0.27 13.66 3.50
N ASP A 52 -0.07 13.02 2.39
CA ASP A 52 -1.44 12.87 1.91
C ASP A 52 -1.99 11.46 2.23
N VAL A 53 -1.28 10.65 3.01
CA VAL A 53 -1.66 9.25 3.34
C VAL A 53 -3.04 9.14 3.96
N ILE A 54 -3.42 10.02 4.89
CA ILE A 54 -4.74 9.99 5.53
C ILE A 54 -5.86 10.22 4.50
N LYS A 55 -5.64 11.09 3.50
CA LYS A 55 -6.61 11.32 2.41
C LYS A 55 -6.84 10.04 1.61
N TRP A 56 -5.79 9.31 1.28
CA TRP A 56 -5.91 8.05 0.54
C TRP A 56 -6.44 6.91 1.40
N TYR A 57 -6.22 6.96 2.71
CA TYR A 57 -6.77 5.98 3.66
C TYR A 57 -8.29 6.11 3.79
N THR A 58 -8.80 7.34 3.75
CA THR A 58 -10.22 7.61 3.92
C THR A 58 -11.00 7.65 2.61
N LYS A 59 -10.32 7.81 1.45
CA LYS A 59 -10.93 7.77 0.12
C LYS A 59 -11.35 6.35 -0.24
N ASP A 60 -12.60 6.19 -0.72
CA ASP A 60 -13.04 4.94 -1.33
C ASP A 60 -12.26 4.63 -2.62
N SER A 61 -11.22 3.82 -2.46
CA SER A 61 -10.18 3.58 -3.45
C SER A 61 -9.72 2.13 -3.44
N PHE A 62 -8.98 1.75 -4.48
CA PHE A 62 -8.32 0.44 -4.60
C PHE A 62 -7.52 0.12 -3.33
N LEU A 63 -6.86 1.14 -2.78
CA LEU A 63 -5.95 1.04 -1.64
C LEU A 63 -6.71 0.71 -0.37
N TYR A 64 -7.73 1.51 -0.02
CA TYR A 64 -8.59 1.25 1.14
C TYR A 64 -9.21 -0.15 1.06
N ARG A 65 -9.73 -0.55 -0.10
CA ARG A 65 -10.40 -1.85 -0.26
C ARG A 65 -9.45 -3.03 -0.17
N LEU A 66 -8.30 -2.98 -0.86
CA LEU A 66 -7.32 -4.08 -0.82
C LEU A 66 -6.70 -4.22 0.56
N TRP A 67 -6.37 -3.10 1.21
CA TRP A 67 -5.76 -3.14 2.52
C TRP A 67 -6.70 -3.68 3.59
N ASN A 68 -7.97 -3.23 3.61
CA ASN A 68 -8.96 -3.82 4.54
C ASN A 68 -9.33 -5.26 4.19
N ARG A 69 -9.25 -5.66 2.92
CA ARG A 69 -9.44 -7.06 2.54
C ARG A 69 -8.30 -7.92 3.08
N SER A 70 -7.05 -7.51 2.93
CA SER A 70 -5.90 -8.33 3.34
C SER A 70 -5.91 -8.63 4.83
N PHE A 71 -6.32 -7.68 5.68
CA PHE A 71 -6.52 -7.95 7.11
C PHE A 71 -7.66 -8.92 7.38
N ARG A 72 -8.82 -8.76 6.71
CA ARG A 72 -9.97 -9.66 6.91
C ARG A 72 -9.68 -11.10 6.48
N THR A 73 -8.79 -11.28 5.50
CA THR A 73 -8.40 -12.59 4.99
C THR A 73 -7.10 -13.13 5.59
N ASN A 74 -6.46 -12.39 6.51
CA ASN A 74 -5.12 -12.70 7.02
C ASN A 74 -4.09 -12.95 5.89
N ASP A 75 -4.18 -12.19 4.80
CA ASP A 75 -3.22 -12.25 3.69
C ASP A 75 -1.94 -11.51 4.09
N ILE A 76 -1.05 -12.23 4.78
CA ILE A 76 0.19 -11.70 5.36
C ILE A 76 1.12 -11.14 4.27
N ASP A 77 1.14 -11.76 3.10
CA ASP A 77 1.96 -11.31 1.97
C ASP A 77 1.46 -9.95 1.47
N GLN A 78 0.14 -9.77 1.32
CA GLN A 78 -0.41 -8.46 0.98
C GLN A 78 -0.19 -7.43 2.08
N ILE A 79 -0.43 -7.77 3.35
CA ILE A 79 -0.17 -6.86 4.47
C ILE A 79 1.28 -6.37 4.44
N THR A 80 2.22 -7.27 4.16
CA THR A 80 3.66 -6.94 4.03
C THR A 80 3.94 -6.05 2.81
N ASN A 81 3.26 -6.29 1.68
CA ASN A 81 3.37 -5.41 0.51
C ASN A 81 2.85 -3.98 0.78
N PHE A 82 1.91 -3.80 1.72
CA PHE A 82 1.42 -2.48 2.17
C PHE A 82 2.32 -1.82 3.24
N SER A 83 3.50 -2.37 3.52
CA SER A 83 4.48 -1.77 4.46
C SER A 83 4.84 -0.31 4.19
N PRO A 84 5.14 0.18 2.97
CA PRO A 84 5.48 1.59 2.77
C PRO A 84 4.30 2.52 3.10
N TYR A 85 3.08 2.06 2.84
CA TYR A 85 1.87 2.80 3.17
C TYR A 85 1.60 2.84 4.68
N THR A 86 1.88 1.74 5.37
CA THR A 86 1.75 1.64 6.83
C THR A 86 2.80 2.52 7.53
N ILE A 87 4.02 2.58 7.01
CA ILE A 87 5.08 3.49 7.48
C ILE A 87 4.62 4.95 7.30
N ASP A 88 4.19 5.32 6.09
CA ASP A 88 3.71 6.69 5.82
C ASP A 88 2.57 7.09 6.77
N LEU A 89 1.65 6.16 7.10
CA LEU A 89 0.52 6.40 8.00
C LEU A 89 0.95 6.54 9.47
N ASN A 90 1.95 5.78 9.91
CA ASN A 90 2.46 5.85 11.27
C ASN A 90 3.28 7.14 11.52
N ASP A 91 3.81 7.74 10.46
CA ASP A 91 4.59 8.97 10.52
C ASP A 91 3.72 10.26 10.44
N GLN A 92 2.39 10.14 10.57
CA GLN A 92 1.44 11.27 10.60
C GLN A 92 1.18 11.84 11.99
#